data_AF-A0A957XMN1-F1
#
_entry.id   AF-A0A957XMN1-F1
#
_cell.length_a   1.000
_cell.length_b   1.000
_cell.length_c   1.000
_cell.angle_alpha   90.00
_cell.angle_beta   90.00
_cell.angle_gamma   90.00
#
_symmetry.space_group_name_H-M   'P 1'
#
loop_
_entity.id
_entity.type
_entity.pdbx_description
1 polymer ?
#
loop_
_entity_poly.entity_id
_entity_poly.type
_entity_poly.pdbx_seq_one_letter_code
_entity_poly.pdbx_strand_id
1 'polypeptide(L)'
;MTYNSAAIRKLLQSALSDEDFNMLCYDYFRPVYDQFSTGMSRLQKTQRLIEYCERQGQLDTLLAEVEKINPSQYQQSAASIGVTNSNAATPSSSPVITHQPSASTADIQADKEIFVSYAWGGESEDVVNQLDKAFQDGGITIIRDKRDLGYRGRITEFMERIGRGKVVIVVISKKYLESENCMFELVQIAKNNQFYDRIFPIVLDDADIYKPIQRLKYVKYWEEQIAELDEGMKSVNSANLQGFREAIDQYTEIRAMIADLTNTLKDMNTLTVDMHREADFEQLIEAVKQKIAE
;
A
#
# COMPACT_ATOMS: atom_id res chain seq x y z
N MET A 1 5.11 10.91 34.05
CA MET A 1 6.50 11.34 34.32
C MET A 1 6.71 12.73 33.72
N THR A 2 7.69 13.53 34.13
CA THR A 2 7.97 14.84 33.49
C THR A 2 8.90 14.65 32.30
N TYR A 3 8.32 14.47 31.12
CA TYR A 3 9.07 14.37 29.88
C TYR A 3 9.58 15.73 29.41
N ASN A 4 10.73 15.74 28.74
CA ASN A 4 11.28 16.96 28.15
C ASN A 4 10.62 17.25 26.77
N SER A 5 9.62 18.13 26.75
CA SER A 5 8.86 18.48 25.53
C SER A 5 9.72 19.05 24.40
N ALA A 6 10.89 19.63 24.71
CA ALA A 6 11.85 20.09 23.69
C ALA A 6 12.63 18.90 23.06
N ALA A 7 12.99 17.90 23.88
CA ALA A 7 13.59 16.65 23.38
C ALA A 7 12.58 15.84 22.55
N ILE A 8 11.32 15.74 23.00
CA ILE A 8 10.23 15.10 22.23
C ILE A 8 10.05 15.79 20.87
N ARG A 9 10.01 17.13 20.82
CA ARG A 9 9.89 17.88 19.57
C ARG A 9 11.06 17.58 18.61
N LYS A 10 12.29 17.53 19.12
CA LYS A 10 13.48 17.20 18.32
C LYS A 10 13.45 15.75 17.82
N LEU A 11 12.98 14.81 18.65
CA LEU A 11 12.74 13.42 18.24
C LEU A 11 11.72 13.38 17.10
N LEU A 12 10.52 13.92 17.27
CA LEU A 12 9.46 13.90 16.23
C LEU A 12 9.88 14.53 14.90
N GLN A 13 10.78 15.52 14.92
CA GLN A 13 11.32 16.15 13.71
C GLN A 13 12.45 15.37 13.04
N SER A 14 13.18 14.52 13.77
CA SER A 14 14.32 13.75 13.24
C SER A 14 14.02 12.25 13.05
N ALA A 15 12.97 11.74 13.69
CA ALA A 15 12.55 10.34 13.62
C ALA A 15 11.49 10.06 12.55
N LEU A 16 10.67 11.06 12.21
CA LEU A 16 9.47 10.91 11.38
C LEU A 16 9.55 11.84 10.15
N SER A 17 9.32 11.29 8.96
CA SER A 17 9.10 12.09 7.74
C SER A 17 7.80 12.89 7.85
N ASP A 18 7.56 13.80 6.89
CA ASP A 18 6.34 14.61 6.95
C ASP A 18 5.07 13.74 6.87
N GLU A 19 5.13 12.68 6.06
CA GLU A 19 4.11 11.65 5.90
C GLU A 19 3.93 10.76 7.14
N ASP A 20 5.01 10.16 7.67
CA ASP A 20 4.97 9.25 8.84
C ASP A 20 4.21 9.85 10.03
N PHE A 21 4.42 11.15 10.26
CA PHE A 21 3.78 11.88 11.36
C PHE A 21 2.34 12.27 11.04
N ASN A 22 2.01 12.58 9.78
CA ASN A 22 0.61 12.79 9.40
C ASN A 22 -0.16 11.48 9.61
N MET A 23 0.42 10.34 9.23
CA MET A 23 -0.14 9.01 9.47
C MET A 23 -0.22 8.65 10.96
N LEU A 24 0.85 8.84 11.74
CA LEU A 24 0.81 8.66 13.21
C LEU A 24 -0.28 9.53 13.86
N CYS A 25 -0.51 10.75 13.38
CA CYS A 25 -1.61 11.58 13.85
C CYS A 25 -2.97 11.04 13.39
N TYR A 26 -3.09 10.53 12.17
CA TYR A 26 -4.33 9.96 11.63
C TYR A 26 -4.78 8.70 12.39
N ASP A 27 -3.83 7.81 12.68
CA ASP A 27 -4.06 6.49 13.29
C ASP A 27 -4.25 6.57 14.81
N TYR A 28 -3.36 7.29 15.52
CA TYR A 28 -3.28 7.26 16.99
C TYR A 28 -3.78 8.54 17.67
N PHE A 29 -3.79 9.68 16.97
CA PHE A 29 -4.11 10.99 17.54
C PHE A 29 -5.14 11.74 16.68
N ARG A 30 -6.18 11.02 16.23
CA ARG A 30 -7.15 11.52 15.25
C ARG A 30 -7.72 12.92 15.54
N PRO A 31 -8.06 13.29 16.80
CA PRO A 31 -8.50 14.66 17.13
C PRO A 31 -7.47 15.76 16.87
N VAL A 32 -6.18 15.43 16.73
CA VAL A 32 -5.10 16.34 16.30
C VAL A 32 -5.03 16.40 14.77
N TYR A 33 -5.12 15.25 14.10
CA TYR A 33 -5.10 15.17 12.64
C TYR A 33 -6.23 15.95 11.98
N ASP A 34 -7.46 15.83 12.51
CA ASP A 34 -8.63 16.51 11.98
C ASP A 34 -8.53 18.06 12.09
N GLN A 35 -7.54 18.58 12.83
CA GLN A 35 -7.23 20.01 12.91
C GLN A 35 -6.14 20.48 11.93
N PHE A 36 -5.55 19.58 11.13
CA PHE A 36 -4.55 19.92 10.13
C PHE A 36 -5.20 20.59 8.91
N SER A 37 -4.47 21.54 8.33
CA SER A 37 -4.87 22.22 7.09
C SER A 37 -3.69 22.29 6.13
N THR A 38 -3.99 22.48 4.84
CA THR A 38 -3.00 22.49 3.75
C THR A 38 -1.93 23.58 3.86
N GLY A 39 -2.17 24.65 4.62
CA GLY A 39 -1.19 25.71 4.90
C GLY A 39 -0.38 25.53 6.19
N MET A 40 -0.50 24.41 6.90
CA MET A 40 0.07 24.24 8.25
C MET A 40 1.48 23.66 8.22
N SER A 41 2.45 24.42 8.73
CA SER A 41 3.84 23.98 8.80
C SER A 41 4.02 22.77 9.73
N ARG A 42 5.04 21.95 9.42
CA ARG A 42 5.47 20.82 10.24
C ARG A 42 5.60 21.19 11.73
N LEU A 43 6.28 22.29 12.04
CA LEU A 43 6.50 22.75 13.42
C LEU A 43 5.18 22.98 14.18
N GLN A 44 4.18 23.61 13.53
CA GLN A 44 2.86 23.85 14.13
C GLN A 44 2.11 22.55 14.38
N LYS A 45 2.15 21.59 13.44
CA LYS A 45 1.55 20.27 13.63
C LYS A 45 2.20 19.53 14.82
N THR A 46 3.54 19.53 14.90
CA THR A 46 4.30 18.90 16.00
C THR A 46 3.97 19.54 17.36
N GLN A 47 3.81 20.87 17.43
CA GLN A 47 3.41 21.55 18.67
C GLN A 47 2.03 21.10 19.14
N ARG A 48 1.03 21.07 18.24
CA ARG A 48 -0.34 20.63 18.58
C ARG A 48 -0.40 19.19 19.06
N LEU A 49 0.37 18.29 18.45
CA LEU A 49 0.45 16.90 18.89
C LEU A 49 0.99 16.80 20.32
N ILE A 50 2.10 17.48 20.62
CA ILE A 50 2.68 17.48 21.97
C ILE A 50 1.70 18.08 22.99
N GLU A 51 1.09 19.23 22.70
CA GLU A 51 0.10 19.85 23.60
C GLU A 51 -1.12 18.96 23.86
N TYR A 52 -1.60 18.24 22.84
CA TYR A 52 -2.68 17.28 22.98
C TYR A 52 -2.27 16.10 23.87
N CYS A 53 -1.12 15.47 23.58
CA CYS A 53 -0.60 14.34 24.37
C CYS A 53 -0.28 14.73 25.82
N GLU A 54 0.20 15.94 26.07
CA GLU A 54 0.39 16.49 27.43
C GLU A 54 -0.94 16.64 28.17
N ARG A 55 -1.98 17.21 27.53
CA ARG A 55 -3.31 17.40 28.14
C ARG A 55 -4.08 16.10 28.37
N GLN A 56 -3.92 15.11 27.49
CA GLN A 56 -4.62 13.82 27.55
C GLN A 56 -3.80 12.72 28.27
N GLY A 57 -2.57 13.00 28.70
CA GLY A 57 -1.69 12.00 29.32
C GLY A 57 -1.17 10.92 28.36
N GLN A 58 -1.20 11.16 27.05
CA GLN A 58 -0.86 10.19 26.00
C GLN A 58 0.59 10.32 25.50
N LEU A 59 1.49 10.96 26.26
CA LEU A 59 2.91 11.03 25.91
C LEU A 59 3.58 9.65 25.87
N ASP A 60 3.19 8.73 26.74
CA ASP A 60 3.72 7.36 26.76
C ASP A 60 3.33 6.61 25.47
N THR A 61 2.08 6.77 25.03
CA THR A 61 1.59 6.26 23.74
C THR A 61 2.35 6.88 22.57
N LEU A 62 2.50 8.21 22.56
CA LEU A 62 3.26 8.90 21.52
C LEU A 62 4.71 8.41 21.43
N LEU A 63 5.38 8.25 22.56
CA LEU A 63 6.75 7.75 22.62
C LEU A 63 6.85 6.29 22.18
N ALA A 64 5.90 5.44 22.57
CA ALA A 64 5.85 4.04 22.13
C ALA A 64 5.61 3.91 20.61
N GLU A 65 4.70 4.70 20.02
CA GLU A 65 4.51 4.69 18.58
C GLU A 65 5.73 5.25 17.82
N VAL A 66 6.39 6.27 18.35
CA VAL A 66 7.64 6.79 17.74
C VAL A 66 8.81 5.80 17.90
N GLU A 67 8.88 5.05 19.02
CA GLU A 67 9.84 3.96 19.20
C GLU A 67 9.61 2.84 18.18
N LYS A 68 8.35 2.45 17.93
CA LYS A 68 8.04 1.49 16.86
C LYS A 68 8.43 2.01 15.49
N ILE A 69 8.14 3.28 15.18
CA ILE A 69 8.43 3.88 13.87
C ILE A 69 9.95 3.97 13.64
N ASN A 70 10.69 4.57 14.57
CA ASN A 70 12.13 4.74 14.42
C ASN A 70 12.89 4.36 15.70
N PRO A 71 13.08 3.05 15.96
CA PRO A 71 13.74 2.56 17.17
C PRO A 71 15.13 3.15 17.35
N SER A 72 15.90 3.26 16.27
CA SER A 72 17.27 3.79 16.29
C SER A 72 17.33 5.26 16.73
N GLN A 73 16.46 6.11 16.16
CA GLN A 73 16.42 7.54 16.51
C GLN A 73 15.81 7.77 17.89
N TYR A 74 14.84 6.94 18.27
CA TYR A 74 14.25 6.91 19.61
C TYR A 74 15.29 6.54 20.67
N GLN A 75 16.03 5.45 20.50
CA GLN A 75 17.08 5.01 21.43
C GLN A 75 18.18 6.05 21.60
N GLN A 76 18.60 6.72 20.52
CA GLN A 76 19.54 7.85 20.59
C GLN A 76 19.00 9.05 21.38
N SER A 77 17.68 9.23 21.42
CA SER A 77 17.01 10.34 22.10
C SER A 77 16.49 9.99 23.50
N ALA A 78 16.34 8.71 23.84
CA ALA A 78 15.68 8.21 25.04
C ALA A 78 16.22 8.84 26.34
N ALA A 79 17.55 8.89 26.48
CA ALA A 79 18.23 9.52 27.63
C ALA A 79 17.98 11.04 27.74
N SER A 80 17.71 11.73 26.61
CA SER A 80 17.38 13.16 26.59
C SER A 80 15.89 13.45 26.83
N ILE A 81 15.03 12.47 26.57
CA ILE A 81 13.57 12.54 26.77
C ILE A 81 13.20 12.19 28.21
N GLY A 82 13.96 11.31 28.86
CA GLY A 82 13.76 10.83 30.23
C GLY A 82 13.44 9.34 30.35
N VAL A 83 13.72 8.54 29.32
CA VAL A 83 13.39 7.10 29.25
C VAL A 83 14.64 6.26 29.52
N THR A 84 14.55 5.31 30.47
CA THR A 84 15.65 4.40 30.86
C THR A 84 15.31 2.95 30.51
N ASN A 85 15.90 2.41 29.43
CA ASN A 85 15.70 1.02 28.99
C ASN A 85 16.81 0.08 29.49
N SER A 86 16.48 -1.21 29.61
CA SER A 86 17.42 -2.29 29.98
C SER A 86 17.26 -3.51 29.07
N ASN A 87 18.38 -4.21 28.83
CA ASN A 87 18.60 -5.47 28.10
C ASN A 87 18.73 -5.45 26.56
N ALA A 88 19.79 -6.12 26.11
CA ALA A 88 20.13 -6.47 24.72
C ALA A 88 20.97 -7.77 24.71
N ALA A 89 20.84 -8.62 23.67
CA ALA A 89 21.72 -9.78 23.42
C ALA A 89 21.64 -10.27 21.95
N THR A 90 22.67 -10.97 21.48
CA THR A 90 23.03 -11.20 20.04
C THR A 90 23.32 -12.72 19.72
N PRO A 91 23.70 -13.15 18.48
CA PRO A 91 23.25 -14.45 17.91
C PRO A 91 24.33 -15.54 17.64
N SER A 92 23.91 -16.74 17.20
CA SER A 92 24.65 -17.82 16.45
C SER A 92 23.69 -19.03 16.18
N SER A 93 23.86 -19.99 15.25
CA SER A 93 24.69 -20.17 14.03
C SER A 93 24.25 -21.46 13.27
N SER A 94 24.38 -21.54 11.92
CA SER A 94 23.88 -22.66 11.06
C SER A 94 24.94 -23.72 10.67
N PRO A 95 24.51 -24.91 10.18
CA PRO A 95 25.30 -25.74 9.25
C PRO A 95 24.56 -26.09 7.92
N VAL A 96 25.29 -26.70 6.98
CA VAL A 96 24.99 -26.85 5.53
C VAL A 96 24.34 -28.19 5.16
N ILE A 97 23.46 -28.24 4.15
CA ILE A 97 22.98 -29.47 3.48
C ILE A 97 22.97 -29.32 1.93
N THR A 98 23.23 -30.43 1.24
CA THR A 98 23.48 -30.63 -0.20
C THR A 98 22.23 -30.52 -1.09
N HIS A 99 22.41 -30.09 -2.36
CA HIS A 99 21.33 -29.88 -3.34
C HIS A 99 20.71 -31.16 -3.95
N GLN A 100 19.38 -31.18 -3.99
CA GLN A 100 18.57 -31.77 -5.07
C GLN A 100 17.64 -30.67 -5.63
N PRO A 101 17.18 -30.75 -6.90
CA PRO A 101 16.22 -29.80 -7.45
C PRO A 101 14.79 -30.13 -6.98
N SER A 102 14.52 -29.90 -5.70
CA SER A 102 13.17 -29.73 -5.17
C SER A 102 12.76 -28.27 -5.33
N ALA A 103 11.54 -27.99 -5.82
CA ALA A 103 10.96 -26.65 -5.72
C ALA A 103 11.05 -26.20 -4.26
N SER A 104 11.45 -24.95 -4.01
CA SER A 104 11.69 -24.53 -2.63
C SER A 104 10.37 -24.47 -1.86
N THR A 105 10.44 -24.63 -0.54
CA THR A 105 9.25 -24.43 0.30
C THR A 105 8.68 -23.03 0.18
N ALA A 106 9.47 -22.04 -0.25
CA ALA A 106 8.98 -20.69 -0.55
C ALA A 106 8.18 -20.64 -1.86
N ASP A 107 8.59 -21.38 -2.90
CA ASP A 107 7.85 -21.45 -4.17
C ASP A 107 6.47 -22.12 -3.97
N ILE A 108 6.45 -23.25 -3.24
CA ILE A 108 5.22 -24.00 -2.91
C ILE A 108 4.27 -23.15 -2.02
N GLN A 109 4.81 -22.20 -1.26
CA GLN A 109 4.05 -21.32 -0.39
C GLN A 109 3.47 -20.13 -1.17
N ALA A 110 4.26 -19.50 -2.04
CA ALA A 110 3.82 -18.43 -2.94
C ALA A 110 2.70 -18.88 -3.91
N ASP A 111 2.73 -20.15 -4.33
CA ASP A 111 1.69 -20.80 -5.14
C ASP A 111 0.29 -20.82 -4.51
N LYS A 112 0.18 -20.57 -3.19
CA LYS A 112 -1.10 -20.56 -2.45
C LYS A 112 -1.51 -19.16 -1.98
N GLU A 113 -0.74 -18.15 -2.33
CA GLU A 113 -0.99 -16.78 -1.90
C GLU A 113 -1.99 -16.10 -2.85
N ILE A 114 -3.13 -15.72 -2.27
CA ILE A 114 -4.18 -14.95 -2.93
C ILE A 114 -4.02 -13.51 -2.49
N PHE A 115 -3.70 -12.62 -3.42
CA PHE A 115 -3.59 -11.19 -3.13
C PHE A 115 -4.87 -10.47 -3.50
N VAL A 116 -5.17 -9.36 -2.82
CA VAL A 116 -6.17 -8.39 -3.27
C VAL A 116 -5.55 -7.00 -3.38
N SER A 117 -5.60 -6.44 -4.59
CA SER A 117 -5.21 -5.05 -4.87
C SER A 117 -6.46 -4.19 -5.03
N TYR A 118 -6.51 -3.07 -4.31
CA TYR A 118 -7.67 -2.17 -4.25
C TYR A 118 -7.29 -0.78 -3.76
N ALA A 119 -8.06 0.24 -4.14
CA ALA A 119 -7.92 1.58 -3.57
C ALA A 119 -8.56 1.66 -2.17
N TRP A 120 -7.84 2.19 -1.18
CA TRP A 120 -8.33 2.25 0.21
C TRP A 120 -9.48 3.24 0.41
N GLY A 121 -10.42 2.89 1.30
CA GLY A 121 -11.62 3.68 1.62
C GLY A 121 -12.67 3.77 0.51
N GLY A 122 -13.90 4.14 0.88
CA GLY A 122 -15.05 4.14 -0.03
C GLY A 122 -15.47 2.72 -0.44
N GLU A 123 -16.21 2.61 -1.54
CA GLU A 123 -16.82 1.34 -1.95
C GLU A 123 -15.80 0.22 -2.20
N SER A 124 -14.60 0.53 -2.72
CA SER A 124 -13.52 -0.45 -2.89
C SER A 124 -13.13 -1.13 -1.56
N GLU A 125 -13.14 -0.40 -0.45
CA GLU A 125 -12.87 -0.99 0.87
C GLU A 125 -14.05 -1.84 1.36
N ASP A 126 -15.28 -1.38 1.16
CA ASP A 126 -16.49 -2.11 1.57
C ASP A 126 -16.61 -3.44 0.82
N VAL A 127 -16.34 -3.45 -0.49
CA VAL A 127 -16.27 -4.66 -1.33
C VAL A 127 -15.17 -5.60 -0.84
N VAL A 128 -13.95 -5.11 -0.59
CA VAL A 128 -12.86 -5.97 -0.10
C VAL A 128 -13.10 -6.50 1.31
N ASN A 129 -13.82 -5.76 2.17
CA ASN A 129 -14.24 -6.26 3.48
C ASN A 129 -15.28 -7.39 3.38
N GLN A 130 -16.24 -7.29 2.46
CA GLN A 130 -17.23 -8.35 2.20
C GLN A 130 -16.55 -9.58 1.58
N LEU A 131 -15.72 -9.37 0.56
CA LEU A 131 -14.91 -10.39 -0.11
C LEU A 131 -14.05 -11.18 0.87
N ASP A 132 -13.24 -10.50 1.68
CA ASP A 132 -12.36 -11.13 2.67
C ASP A 132 -13.15 -11.93 3.71
N LYS A 133 -14.32 -11.44 4.13
CA LYS A 133 -15.20 -12.21 5.01
C LYS A 133 -15.71 -13.48 4.33
N ALA A 134 -16.19 -13.40 3.09
CA ALA A 134 -16.68 -14.56 2.34
C ALA A 134 -15.56 -15.61 2.12
N PHE A 135 -14.34 -15.17 1.81
CA PHE A 135 -13.18 -16.04 1.71
C PHE A 135 -12.82 -16.70 3.06
N GLN A 136 -12.85 -15.95 4.17
CA GLN A 136 -12.60 -16.48 5.52
C GLN A 136 -13.67 -17.48 5.97
N ASP A 137 -14.95 -17.21 5.71
CA ASP A 137 -16.05 -18.14 5.98
C ASP A 137 -15.89 -19.44 5.16
N GLY A 138 -15.28 -19.35 3.97
CA GLY A 138 -14.83 -20.48 3.15
C GLY A 138 -13.50 -21.13 3.55
N GLY A 139 -12.86 -20.69 4.64
CA GLY A 139 -11.59 -21.22 5.16
C GLY A 139 -10.34 -20.78 4.40
N ILE A 140 -10.44 -19.73 3.58
CA ILE A 140 -9.36 -19.22 2.71
C ILE A 140 -8.89 -17.85 3.23
N THR A 141 -7.58 -17.65 3.33
CA THR A 141 -6.99 -16.36 3.72
C THR A 141 -6.56 -15.59 2.48
N ILE A 142 -7.04 -14.35 2.33
CA ILE A 142 -6.53 -13.41 1.32
C ILE A 142 -5.59 -12.38 1.94
N ILE A 143 -4.50 -12.11 1.24
CA ILE A 143 -3.46 -11.16 1.61
C ILE A 143 -3.85 -9.79 1.05
N ARG A 144 -3.99 -8.79 1.93
CA ARG A 144 -4.28 -7.41 1.53
C ARG A 144 -3.23 -6.46 2.07
N ASP A 145 -2.78 -5.54 1.23
CA ASP A 145 -1.70 -4.58 1.52
C ASP A 145 -1.84 -3.93 2.92
N LYS A 146 -3.02 -3.37 3.20
CA LYS A 146 -3.40 -2.71 4.46
C LYS A 146 -3.26 -3.56 5.75
N ARG A 147 -3.22 -4.90 5.66
CA ARG A 147 -3.01 -5.79 6.82
C ARG A 147 -1.63 -6.44 6.81
N ASP A 148 -1.21 -6.87 5.63
CA ASP A 148 -0.17 -7.89 5.49
C ASP A 148 1.20 -7.33 5.05
N LEU A 149 1.27 -6.04 4.66
CA LEU A 149 2.53 -5.37 4.36
C LEU A 149 3.39 -5.17 5.62
N GLY A 150 2.75 -4.91 6.76
CA GLY A 150 3.41 -4.66 8.04
C GLY A 150 4.23 -3.36 8.09
N TYR A 151 4.62 -2.94 9.30
CA TYR A 151 5.39 -1.73 9.48
C TYR A 151 6.84 -1.90 8.97
N ARG A 152 7.30 -1.01 8.08
CA ARG A 152 8.56 -1.10 7.30
C ARG A 152 8.66 -2.28 6.32
N GLY A 153 7.54 -2.89 5.93
CA GLY A 153 7.52 -3.78 4.77
C GLY A 153 8.10 -3.07 3.55
N ARG A 154 9.02 -3.72 2.85
CA ARG A 154 9.51 -3.19 1.56
C ARG A 154 8.40 -3.36 0.54
N ILE A 155 7.79 -2.25 0.16
CA ILE A 155 6.77 -2.16 -0.90
C ILE A 155 7.23 -2.95 -2.14
N THR A 156 8.51 -2.81 -2.55
CA THR A 156 9.12 -3.59 -3.65
C THR A 156 9.09 -5.11 -3.43
N GLU A 157 9.41 -5.60 -2.23
CA GLU A 157 9.45 -7.06 -1.94
C GLU A 157 8.04 -7.65 -1.86
N PHE A 158 7.06 -6.87 -1.38
CA PHE A 158 5.65 -7.25 -1.40
C PHE A 158 5.05 -7.20 -2.82
N MET A 159 5.38 -6.18 -3.61
CA MET A 159 4.99 -6.08 -5.02
C MET A 159 5.63 -7.18 -5.87
N GLU A 160 6.87 -7.57 -5.60
CA GLU A 160 7.49 -8.76 -6.19
C GLU A 160 6.75 -10.05 -5.81
N ARG A 161 6.27 -10.15 -4.56
CA ARG A 161 5.53 -11.31 -4.05
C ARG A 161 4.12 -11.41 -4.67
N ILE A 162 3.39 -10.29 -4.75
CA ILE A 162 2.16 -10.15 -5.58
C ILE A 162 2.47 -10.51 -7.03
N GLY A 163 3.57 -9.97 -7.57
CA GLY A 163 4.06 -10.19 -8.93
C GLY A 163 4.30 -11.67 -9.24
N ARG A 164 4.61 -12.51 -8.24
CA ARG A 164 4.73 -13.97 -8.35
C ARG A 164 3.47 -14.76 -7.98
N GLY A 165 2.52 -14.18 -7.24
CA GLY A 165 1.34 -14.89 -6.74
C GLY A 165 0.46 -15.50 -7.84
N LYS A 166 0.04 -16.75 -7.68
CA LYS A 166 -0.81 -17.46 -8.65
C LYS A 166 -2.18 -16.80 -8.85
N VAL A 167 -2.69 -16.10 -7.83
CA VAL A 167 -4.01 -15.45 -7.84
C VAL A 167 -3.89 -14.01 -7.33
N VAL A 168 -4.36 -13.05 -8.11
CA VAL A 168 -4.50 -11.65 -7.69
C VAL A 168 -5.91 -11.15 -8.00
N ILE A 169 -6.71 -10.92 -6.97
CA ILE A 169 -8.03 -10.27 -7.09
C ILE A 169 -7.80 -8.77 -7.23
N VAL A 170 -8.36 -8.14 -8.26
CA VAL A 170 -8.15 -6.71 -8.55
C VAL A 170 -9.50 -6.00 -8.49
N VAL A 171 -9.70 -5.12 -7.51
CA VAL A 171 -10.94 -4.34 -7.35
C VAL A 171 -10.77 -2.98 -8.04
N ILE A 172 -11.22 -2.91 -9.29
CA ILE A 172 -11.02 -1.79 -10.20
C ILE A 172 -12.15 -0.76 -9.99
N SER A 173 -11.80 0.39 -9.42
CA SER A 173 -12.63 1.59 -9.29
C SER A 173 -12.04 2.78 -10.03
N LYS A 174 -12.75 3.91 -10.12
CA LYS A 174 -12.16 5.16 -10.62
C LYS A 174 -10.91 5.53 -9.83
N LYS A 175 -11.01 5.43 -8.50
CA LYS A 175 -9.92 5.73 -7.57
C LYS A 175 -8.72 4.81 -7.76
N TYR A 176 -8.94 3.54 -8.12
CA TYR A 176 -7.87 2.62 -8.51
C TYR A 176 -7.12 3.14 -9.74
N LEU A 177 -7.87 3.48 -10.80
CA LEU A 177 -7.33 3.85 -12.12
C LEU A 177 -6.61 5.21 -12.13
N GLU A 178 -6.88 6.06 -11.14
CA GLU A 178 -6.23 7.35 -10.91
C GLU A 178 -5.15 7.29 -9.81
N SER A 179 -4.90 6.12 -9.19
CA SER A 179 -3.92 5.96 -8.10
C SER A 179 -2.59 5.41 -8.61
N GLU A 180 -1.51 6.16 -8.36
CA GLU A 180 -0.13 5.76 -8.71
C GLU A 180 0.22 4.38 -8.15
N ASN A 181 -0.01 4.15 -6.85
CA ASN A 181 0.32 2.87 -6.20
C ASN A 181 -0.45 1.69 -6.84
N CYS A 182 -1.77 1.81 -6.96
CA CYS A 182 -2.63 0.74 -7.48
C CYS A 182 -2.33 0.41 -8.96
N MET A 183 -2.04 1.44 -9.76
CA MET A 183 -1.69 1.25 -11.16
C MET A 183 -0.25 0.74 -11.34
N PHE A 184 0.68 1.13 -10.49
CA PHE A 184 2.03 0.57 -10.47
C PHE A 184 2.01 -0.92 -10.08
N GLU A 185 1.23 -1.32 -9.07
CA GLU A 185 0.99 -2.74 -8.77
C GLU A 185 0.47 -3.51 -9.99
N LEU A 186 -0.52 -2.94 -10.69
CA LEU A 186 -1.11 -3.57 -11.88
C LEU A 186 -0.08 -3.78 -13.00
N VAL A 187 0.80 -2.79 -13.23
CA VAL A 187 1.94 -2.90 -14.15
C VAL A 187 2.90 -4.02 -13.71
N GLN A 188 3.22 -4.15 -12.42
CA GLN A 188 4.08 -5.23 -11.94
C GLN A 188 3.43 -6.62 -12.11
N ILE A 189 2.12 -6.75 -11.88
CA ILE A 189 1.39 -8.01 -12.11
C ILE A 189 1.46 -8.38 -13.60
N ALA A 190 1.23 -7.42 -14.50
CA ALA A 190 1.29 -7.64 -15.95
C ALA A 190 2.69 -8.04 -16.46
N LYS A 191 3.76 -7.47 -15.89
CA LYS A 191 5.16 -7.77 -16.25
C LYS A 191 5.58 -9.22 -15.96
N ASN A 192 4.90 -9.94 -15.07
CA ASN A 192 5.30 -11.27 -14.62
C ASN A 192 4.72 -12.43 -15.45
N ASN A 193 4.29 -12.17 -16.69
CA ASN A 193 3.62 -13.10 -17.61
C ASN A 193 2.29 -13.68 -17.07
N GLN A 194 1.54 -14.33 -17.97
CA GLN A 194 0.26 -14.98 -17.66
C GLN A 194 -0.77 -14.06 -16.98
N PHE A 195 -0.73 -12.76 -17.27
CA PHE A 195 -1.59 -11.75 -16.64
C PHE A 195 -3.07 -12.16 -16.63
N TYR A 196 -3.60 -12.55 -17.80
CA TYR A 196 -4.98 -13.03 -17.96
C TYR A 196 -5.33 -14.22 -17.06
N ASP A 197 -4.42 -15.18 -16.91
CA ASP A 197 -4.66 -16.42 -16.13
C ASP A 197 -4.65 -16.16 -14.61
N ARG A 198 -4.09 -15.03 -14.17
CA ARG A 198 -3.74 -14.75 -12.77
C ARG A 198 -4.61 -13.68 -12.14
N ILE A 199 -5.17 -12.75 -12.93
CA ILE A 199 -6.04 -11.70 -12.39
C ILE A 199 -7.49 -12.17 -12.26
N PHE A 200 -8.12 -11.78 -11.16
CA PHE A 200 -9.54 -12.01 -10.87
C PHE A 200 -10.20 -10.64 -10.67
N PRO A 201 -10.58 -9.95 -11.75
CA PRO A 201 -11.05 -8.58 -11.70
C PRO A 201 -12.49 -8.46 -11.18
N ILE A 202 -12.71 -7.54 -10.25
CA ILE A 202 -14.03 -7.03 -9.85
C ILE A 202 -14.09 -5.58 -10.30
N VAL A 203 -14.97 -5.25 -11.23
CA VAL A 203 -15.12 -3.88 -11.76
C VAL A 203 -16.27 -3.19 -11.03
N LEU A 204 -15.98 -2.04 -10.42
CA LEU A 204 -16.99 -1.18 -9.81
C LEU A 204 -17.61 -0.24 -10.86
N ASP A 205 -18.85 0.18 -10.63
CA ASP A 205 -19.61 1.05 -11.54
C ASP A 205 -18.89 2.38 -11.83
N ASP A 206 -18.19 2.94 -10.83
CA ASP A 206 -17.49 4.22 -10.96
C ASP A 206 -16.28 4.15 -11.93
N ALA A 207 -15.75 2.95 -12.19
CA ALA A 207 -14.63 2.76 -13.10
C ALA A 207 -15.00 3.10 -14.56
N ASP A 208 -16.24 2.86 -14.98
CA ASP A 208 -16.78 3.17 -16.32
C ASP A 208 -15.87 2.73 -17.50
N ILE A 209 -15.15 1.62 -17.35
CA ILE A 209 -14.13 1.17 -18.32
C ILE A 209 -14.68 0.47 -19.57
N TYR A 210 -15.94 0.02 -19.57
CA TYR A 210 -16.49 -0.71 -20.72
C TYR A 210 -16.61 0.16 -21.98
N LYS A 211 -16.84 1.48 -21.83
CA LYS A 211 -17.01 2.41 -22.95
C LYS A 211 -15.66 3.00 -23.40
N PRO A 212 -15.29 2.93 -24.70
CA PRO A 212 -14.02 3.49 -25.21
C PRO A 212 -13.80 4.96 -24.85
N ILE A 213 -14.83 5.79 -24.92
CA ILE A 213 -14.72 7.24 -24.64
C ILE A 213 -14.42 7.55 -23.18
N GLN A 214 -14.83 6.68 -22.26
CA GLN A 214 -14.62 6.86 -20.83
C GLN A 214 -13.20 6.44 -20.45
N ARG A 215 -12.69 5.37 -21.06
CA ARG A 215 -11.28 4.95 -20.93
C ARG A 215 -10.28 5.99 -21.42
N LEU A 216 -10.62 6.72 -22.50
CA LEU A 216 -9.82 7.85 -22.97
C LEU A 216 -9.66 8.94 -21.90
N LYS A 217 -10.56 9.04 -20.90
CA LYS A 217 -10.37 9.96 -19.76
C LYS A 217 -9.21 9.54 -18.87
N TYR A 218 -9.02 8.25 -18.60
CA TYR A 218 -7.86 7.78 -17.82
C TYR A 218 -6.56 7.92 -18.60
N VAL A 219 -6.56 7.62 -19.90
CA VAL A 219 -5.39 7.89 -20.76
C VAL A 219 -5.02 9.37 -20.72
N LYS A 220 -6.02 10.26 -20.85
CA LYS A 220 -5.83 11.71 -20.75
C LYS A 220 -5.37 12.16 -19.36
N TYR A 221 -5.90 11.57 -18.28
CA TYR A 221 -5.47 11.88 -16.91
C TYR A 221 -3.98 11.62 -16.72
N TRP A 222 -3.49 10.43 -17.13
CA TRP A 222 -2.06 10.11 -17.01
C TRP A 222 -1.19 10.92 -17.99
N GLU A 223 -1.68 11.28 -19.18
CA GLU A 223 -1.02 12.26 -20.05
C GLU A 223 -0.89 13.65 -19.41
N GLU A 224 -1.91 14.09 -18.66
CA GLU A 224 -1.89 15.35 -17.92
C GLU A 224 -0.92 15.31 -16.74
N GLN A 225 -0.84 14.19 -15.99
CA GLN A 225 0.16 14.01 -14.92
C GLN A 225 1.60 13.93 -15.44
N ILE A 226 1.85 13.28 -16.58
CA ILE A 226 3.16 13.29 -17.26
C ILE A 226 3.54 14.71 -17.66
N ALA A 227 2.62 15.46 -18.29
CA ALA A 227 2.88 16.81 -18.75
C ALA A 227 3.13 17.80 -17.59
N GLU A 228 2.37 17.68 -16.50
CA GLU A 228 2.55 18.49 -15.29
C GLU A 228 3.94 18.27 -14.67
N LEU A 229 4.39 17.02 -14.57
CA LEU A 229 5.70 16.69 -14.02
C LEU A 229 6.86 17.11 -14.94
N ASP A 230 6.72 16.93 -16.26
CA ASP A 230 7.72 17.34 -17.25
C ASP A 230 7.89 18.88 -17.31
N GLU A 231 6.81 19.66 -17.27
CA GLU A 231 6.88 21.12 -17.14
C GLU A 231 7.46 21.55 -15.79
N GLY A 232 7.08 20.87 -14.70
CA GLY A 232 7.70 21.05 -13.38
C GLY A 232 9.21 20.87 -13.41
N MET A 233 9.70 19.80 -14.06
CA MET A 233 11.12 19.52 -14.25
C MET A 233 11.84 20.57 -15.12
N LYS A 234 11.21 21.10 -16.17
CA LYS A 234 11.77 22.18 -17.01
C LYS A 234 11.93 23.50 -16.24
N SER A 235 11.16 23.72 -15.18
CA SER A 235 11.20 24.93 -14.37
C SER A 235 12.38 24.99 -13.37
N VAL A 236 13.07 23.86 -13.14
CA VAL A 236 14.16 23.73 -12.16
C VAL A 236 15.51 23.45 -12.80
N ASN A 237 16.58 23.42 -11.99
CA ASN A 237 17.91 23.03 -12.47
C ASN A 237 17.93 21.55 -12.85
N SER A 238 18.64 21.19 -13.93
CA SER A 238 18.68 19.82 -14.45
C SER A 238 19.48 18.81 -13.60
N ALA A 239 20.22 19.27 -12.59
CA ALA A 239 20.91 18.39 -11.65
C ALA A 239 19.94 17.64 -10.72
N ASN A 240 20.26 16.38 -10.42
CA ASN A 240 19.55 15.53 -9.45
C ASN A 240 18.07 15.21 -9.76
N LEU A 241 17.63 15.33 -11.02
CA LEU A 241 16.23 15.05 -11.41
C LEU A 241 15.91 13.56 -11.67
N GLN A 242 16.73 12.63 -11.22
CA GLN A 242 16.63 11.21 -11.60
C GLN A 242 15.30 10.57 -11.15
N GLY A 243 14.90 10.74 -9.88
CA GLY A 243 13.64 10.17 -9.39
C GLY A 243 12.38 10.73 -10.07
N PHE A 244 12.41 11.98 -10.56
CA PHE A 244 11.30 12.54 -11.32
C PHE A 244 11.21 11.95 -12.74
N ARG A 245 12.34 11.58 -13.35
CA ARG A 245 12.37 10.84 -14.63
C ARG A 245 11.80 9.43 -14.45
N GLU A 246 12.18 8.76 -13.36
CA GLU A 246 11.66 7.44 -13.01
C GLU A 246 10.13 7.48 -12.82
N ALA A 247 9.58 8.53 -12.22
CA ALA A 247 8.13 8.75 -12.12
C ALA A 247 7.47 9.01 -13.50
N ILE A 248 8.08 9.78 -14.41
CA ILE A 248 7.59 9.94 -15.79
C ILE A 248 7.57 8.60 -16.53
N ASP A 249 8.61 7.78 -16.38
CA ASP A 249 8.68 6.45 -16.97
C ASP A 249 7.57 5.54 -16.40
N GLN A 250 7.36 5.55 -15.08
CA GLN A 250 6.26 4.83 -14.41
C GLN A 250 4.87 5.28 -14.92
N TYR A 251 4.62 6.58 -15.03
CA TYR A 251 3.34 7.10 -15.54
C TYR A 251 3.12 6.71 -17.02
N THR A 252 4.21 6.61 -17.78
CA THR A 252 4.17 6.14 -19.18
C THR A 252 3.80 4.65 -19.27
N GLU A 253 4.36 3.81 -18.38
CA GLU A 253 3.96 2.40 -18.26
C GLU A 253 2.49 2.24 -17.82
N ILE A 254 2.06 3.02 -16.83
CA ILE A 254 0.66 3.04 -16.34
C ILE A 254 -0.31 3.41 -17.47
N ARG A 255 0.01 4.47 -18.25
CA ARG A 255 -0.76 4.89 -19.41
C ARG A 255 -0.89 3.77 -20.46
N ALA A 256 0.18 3.02 -20.72
CA ALA A 256 0.15 1.87 -21.62
C ALA A 256 -0.73 0.74 -21.05
N MET A 257 -0.56 0.40 -19.78
CA MET A 257 -1.35 -0.63 -19.09
C MET A 257 -2.86 -0.36 -19.14
N ILE A 258 -3.31 0.91 -19.07
CA ILE A 258 -4.74 1.26 -19.18
C ILE A 258 -5.32 0.90 -20.55
N ALA A 259 -4.54 1.05 -21.63
CA ALA A 259 -4.98 0.66 -22.96
C ALA A 259 -5.10 -0.86 -23.09
N ASP A 260 -4.13 -1.60 -22.57
CA ASP A 260 -4.06 -3.06 -22.65
C ASP A 260 -5.05 -3.75 -21.71
N LEU A 261 -5.23 -3.24 -20.49
CA LEU A 261 -6.14 -3.74 -19.47
C LEU A 261 -7.55 -3.94 -20.03
N THR A 262 -8.03 -3.07 -20.91
CA THR A 262 -9.38 -3.28 -21.45
C THR A 262 -9.46 -4.35 -22.52
N ASN A 263 -8.38 -4.63 -23.23
CA ASN A 263 -8.38 -5.75 -24.17
C ASN A 263 -8.48 -7.05 -23.35
N THR A 264 -7.70 -7.17 -22.26
CA THR A 264 -7.85 -8.25 -21.27
C THR A 264 -9.27 -8.34 -20.71
N LEU A 265 -9.83 -7.26 -20.15
CA LEU A 265 -11.13 -7.29 -19.46
C LEU A 265 -12.35 -7.46 -20.39
N LYS A 266 -12.21 -7.18 -21.69
CA LYS A 266 -13.28 -7.44 -22.68
C LYS A 266 -13.46 -8.92 -22.98
N ASP A 267 -12.36 -9.67 -22.96
CA ASP A 267 -12.34 -11.09 -23.29
C ASP A 267 -12.64 -11.95 -22.04
N MET A 268 -12.68 -11.33 -20.85
CA MET A 268 -13.10 -11.93 -19.59
C MET A 268 -14.59 -11.71 -19.30
N ASN A 269 -15.27 -12.74 -18.80
CA ASN A 269 -16.60 -12.60 -18.21
C ASN A 269 -16.48 -11.96 -16.81
N THR A 270 -16.38 -10.65 -16.77
CA THR A 270 -16.38 -9.87 -15.52
C THR A 270 -17.82 -9.71 -15.02
N LEU A 271 -18.15 -10.38 -13.91
CA LEU A 271 -19.42 -10.14 -13.22
C LEU A 271 -19.39 -8.73 -12.60
N THR A 272 -20.55 -8.07 -12.52
CA THR A 272 -20.62 -6.77 -11.84
C THR A 272 -20.46 -6.95 -10.33
N VAL A 273 -20.09 -5.87 -9.63
CA VAL A 273 -20.00 -5.87 -8.17
C VAL A 273 -21.31 -6.34 -7.51
N ASP A 274 -22.47 -5.97 -8.06
CA ASP A 274 -23.77 -6.39 -7.53
C ASP A 274 -24.03 -7.89 -7.74
N MET A 275 -23.68 -8.45 -8.90
CA MET A 275 -23.77 -9.90 -9.13
C MET A 275 -22.85 -10.69 -8.20
N HIS A 276 -21.68 -10.12 -7.85
CA HIS A 276 -20.81 -10.71 -6.83
C HIS A 276 -21.42 -10.62 -5.42
N ARG A 277 -22.02 -9.49 -5.04
CA ARG A 277 -22.67 -9.30 -3.74
C ARG A 277 -23.90 -10.18 -3.55
N GLU A 278 -24.78 -10.27 -4.55
CA GLU A 278 -26.01 -11.08 -4.51
C GLU A 278 -25.75 -12.58 -4.34
N ALA A 279 -24.56 -13.05 -4.74
CA ALA A 279 -24.12 -14.43 -4.65
C ALA A 279 -23.01 -14.66 -3.61
N ASP A 280 -22.82 -13.76 -2.63
CA ASP A 280 -21.79 -13.84 -1.58
C ASP A 280 -20.37 -14.21 -2.12
N PHE A 281 -20.03 -13.70 -3.30
CA PHE A 281 -18.80 -13.96 -4.06
C PHE A 281 -18.55 -15.43 -4.45
N GLU A 282 -19.55 -16.32 -4.38
CA GLU A 282 -19.42 -17.78 -4.60
C GLU A 282 -18.69 -18.12 -5.91
N GLN A 283 -19.11 -17.55 -7.04
CA GLN A 283 -18.49 -17.80 -8.35
C GLN A 283 -17.01 -17.40 -8.41
N LEU A 284 -16.63 -16.33 -7.71
CA LEU A 284 -15.24 -15.87 -7.62
C LEU A 284 -14.43 -16.80 -6.72
N ILE A 285 -14.99 -17.21 -5.59
CA ILE A 285 -14.37 -18.15 -4.65
C ILE A 285 -14.10 -19.49 -5.34
N GLU A 286 -15.06 -20.03 -6.10
CA GLU A 286 -14.86 -21.29 -6.83
C GLU A 286 -13.85 -21.16 -7.97
N ALA A 287 -13.84 -20.06 -8.72
CA ALA A 287 -12.83 -19.82 -9.75
C ALA A 287 -11.41 -19.71 -9.15
N VAL A 288 -11.26 -19.04 -8.00
CA VAL A 288 -9.99 -18.95 -7.27
C VAL A 288 -9.56 -20.31 -6.69
N LYS A 289 -10.47 -21.10 -6.11
CA LYS A 289 -10.20 -22.46 -5.64
C LYS A 289 -9.71 -23.37 -6.77
N GLN A 290 -10.36 -23.31 -7.94
CA GLN A 290 -9.93 -24.05 -9.12
C GLN A 290 -8.51 -23.65 -9.52
N LYS A 291 -8.21 -22.34 -9.54
CA LYS A 291 -6.88 -21.85 -9.93
C LYS A 291 -5.75 -22.25 -8.96
N ILE A 292 -6.05 -22.40 -7.67
CA ILE A 292 -5.08 -22.86 -6.65
C ILE A 292 -4.86 -24.39 -6.73
N ALA A 293 -5.77 -25.12 -7.36
CA ALA A 293 -5.66 -26.56 -7.57
C ALA A 293 -4.89 -26.96 -8.85
N GLU A 294 -4.53 -25.99 -9.69
CA GLU A 294 -3.68 -26.12 -10.90
C GLU A 294 -2.17 -26.10 -10.59
#